data_AF-A0A7S2WEM7-F1
#
_entry.id   AF-A0A7S2WEM7-F1
#
_cell.length_a   1.000
_cell.length_b   1.000
_cell.length_c   1.000
_cell.angle_alpha   90.00
_cell.angle_beta   90.00
_cell.angle_gamma   90.00
#
_symmetry.space_group_name_H-M   'P 1'
#
loop_
_entity.id
_entity.type
_entity.pdbx_description
1 polymer ?
#
loop_
_entity_poly.entity_id
_entity_poly.type
_entity_poly.pdbx_seq_one_letter_code
_entity_poly.pdbx_strand_id
1 'polypeptide(L)'
;ALGVKNVDSGFLRLNSTDPFYEISKKYSDPTVGFSKWIPVARSEYKRDILNPVWAPFRIDLEDLCNCDLNQIVKISLFDWENDIIHCPVGSVETTVNNLMKSKCNRGNADKESAIQIRKIDDDDSTEELTVAFLVVLKSDFVN
;
A
#
# COMPACT_ATOMS: atom_id res chain seq x y z
N ALA A 1 -7.28 6.82 35.13
CA ALA A 1 -6.67 6.24 33.92
C ALA A 1 -7.17 7.05 32.73
N LEU A 2 -6.27 7.68 31.96
CA LEU A 2 -6.65 8.47 30.80
C LEU A 2 -6.88 7.50 29.62
N GLY A 3 -8.13 7.05 29.46
CA GLY A 3 -8.56 6.25 28.32
C GLY A 3 -8.75 7.15 27.10
N VAL A 4 -7.67 7.41 26.38
CA VAL A 4 -7.74 8.09 25.08
C VAL A 4 -8.20 7.04 24.05
N LYS A 5 -9.52 6.95 23.86
CA LYS A 5 -10.12 6.29 22.70
C LYS A 5 -10.16 7.38 21.63
N ASN A 6 -9.32 7.27 20.61
CA ASN A 6 -9.22 8.30 19.58
C ASN A 6 -10.61 8.48 18.94
N VAL A 7 -11.16 9.69 19.10
CA VAL A 7 -12.43 10.13 18.53
C VAL A 7 -12.10 10.66 17.14
N ASP A 8 -12.40 9.87 16.12
CA ASP A 8 -12.73 10.45 14.82
C ASP A 8 -13.90 9.65 14.21
N SER A 9 -15.01 10.34 14.03
CA SER A 9 -16.25 9.84 13.47
C SER A 9 -16.43 10.52 12.12
N GLY A 10 -15.78 9.96 11.09
CA GLY A 10 -15.76 10.54 9.75
C GLY A 10 -15.72 9.47 8.66
N PHE A 11 -16.88 9.25 8.03
CA PHE A 11 -17.08 8.79 6.64
C PHE A 11 -16.53 7.41 6.17
N LEU A 12 -15.70 6.72 6.95
CA LEU A 12 -15.27 5.36 6.66
C LEU A 12 -15.76 4.43 7.78
N ARG A 13 -16.14 3.19 7.44
CA ARG A 13 -16.52 2.11 8.37
C ARG A 13 -15.34 1.64 9.25
N LEU A 14 -14.55 2.56 9.82
CA LEU A 14 -13.33 2.32 10.59
C LEU A 14 -13.56 1.79 12.02
N ASN A 15 -14.77 1.31 12.35
CA ASN A 15 -14.99 0.66 13.65
C ASN A 15 -14.43 -0.78 13.69
N SER A 16 -14.06 -1.34 12.54
CA SER A 16 -13.31 -2.58 12.39
C SER A 16 -12.77 -2.60 10.95
N THR A 17 -11.49 -2.26 10.76
CA THR A 17 -10.83 -2.44 9.46
C THR A 17 -10.02 -3.71 9.47
N ASP A 18 -10.08 -4.43 8.36
CA ASP A 18 -9.33 -5.63 8.09
C ASP A 18 -8.30 -5.39 6.96
N PRO A 19 -7.29 -4.51 7.16
CA PRO A 19 -6.46 -4.01 6.07
C PRO A 19 -5.51 -5.06 5.50
N PHE A 20 -5.35 -5.01 4.17
CA PHE A 20 -4.30 -5.70 3.42
C PHE A 20 -3.82 -4.83 2.25
N TYR A 21 -2.62 -5.11 1.73
CA TYR A 21 -2.11 -4.42 0.55
C TYR A 21 -1.84 -5.38 -0.61
N GLU A 22 -1.85 -4.82 -1.81
CA GLU A 22 -1.40 -5.47 -3.04
C GLU A 22 -0.33 -4.64 -3.71
N ILE A 23 0.68 -5.33 -4.25
CA ILE A 23 1.67 -4.74 -5.13
C ILE A 23 1.37 -5.19 -6.55
N SER A 24 1.27 -4.23 -7.46
CA SER A 24 1.00 -4.47 -8.87
C SER A 24 2.12 -3.91 -9.74
N LYS A 25 2.46 -4.62 -10.81
CA LYS A 25 3.32 -4.12 -11.88
C LYS A 25 2.49 -3.63 -13.06
N LYS A 26 3.01 -2.62 -13.78
CA LYS A 26 2.38 -2.12 -15.00
C LYS A 26 2.76 -3.04 -16.16
N TYR A 27 1.78 -3.70 -16.75
CA TYR A 27 1.92 -4.41 -18.02
C TYR A 27 1.45 -3.50 -19.14
N SER A 28 2.32 -3.27 -20.12
CA SER A 28 2.01 -2.45 -21.30
C SER A 28 2.22 -3.31 -22.52
N ASP A 29 1.15 -3.54 -23.30
CA ASP A 29 1.27 -4.20 -24.58
C ASP A 29 1.30 -3.14 -25.69
N PRO A 30 2.44 -2.94 -26.38
CA PRO A 30 2.55 -1.95 -27.44
C PRO A 30 1.62 -2.25 -28.63
N THR A 31 1.14 -3.48 -28.78
CA THR A 31 0.21 -3.86 -29.86
C THR A 31 -1.24 -3.50 -29.56
N VAL A 32 -1.63 -3.46 -28.28
CA VAL A 32 -3.02 -3.23 -27.87
C VAL A 32 -3.26 -1.81 -27.35
N GLY A 33 -2.20 -1.02 -27.16
CA GLY A 33 -2.28 0.41 -26.84
C GLY A 33 -2.88 0.73 -25.47
N PHE A 34 -3.10 -0.28 -24.61
CA PHE A 34 -3.54 -0.10 -23.24
C PHE A 34 -2.49 -0.62 -22.25
N SER A 35 -2.41 0.03 -21.09
CA SER A 35 -1.63 -0.44 -19.95
C SER A 35 -2.56 -0.96 -18.85
N LYS A 36 -2.21 -2.07 -18.22
CA LYS A 36 -2.97 -2.65 -17.11
C LYS A 36 -2.06 -2.90 -15.91
N TRP A 37 -2.56 -2.62 -14.71
CA TRP A 37 -1.93 -3.03 -13.46
C TRP A 37 -2.24 -4.49 -13.17
N ILE A 38 -1.20 -5.31 -12.98
CA ILE A 38 -1.32 -6.74 -12.67
C ILE A 38 -0.75 -6.97 -11.27
N PRO A 39 -1.55 -7.49 -10.31
CA PRO A 39 -1.07 -7.86 -8.98
C PRO A 39 0.02 -8.93 -9.07
N VAL A 40 1.12 -8.70 -8.36
CA VAL A 40 2.28 -9.63 -8.27
C VAL A 40 2.54 -10.10 -6.84
N ALA A 41 2.10 -9.34 -5.85
CA ALA A 41 2.15 -9.73 -4.45
C ALA A 41 0.92 -9.22 -3.69
N ARG A 42 0.51 -9.96 -2.66
CA ARG A 42 -0.56 -9.58 -1.74
C ARG A 42 -0.16 -9.97 -0.32
N SER A 43 -0.42 -9.10 0.65
CA SER A 43 -0.20 -9.40 2.06
C SER A 43 -1.31 -10.28 2.65
N GLU A 44 -1.11 -10.79 3.86
CA GLU A 44 -2.25 -11.21 4.67
C GLU A 44 -3.14 -10.01 5.04
N TYR A 45 -4.43 -10.25 5.25
CA TYR A 45 -5.28 -9.28 5.93
C TYR A 45 -5.05 -9.38 7.44
N LYS A 46 -5.22 -8.25 8.13
CA LYS A 46 -5.14 -8.20 9.59
C LYS A 46 -6.49 -7.78 10.13
N ARG A 47 -7.13 -8.65 10.91
CA ARG A 47 -8.46 -8.38 11.44
C ARG A 47 -8.44 -7.30 12.52
N ASP A 48 -9.36 -6.35 12.42
CA ASP A 48 -9.65 -5.31 13.43
C ASP A 48 -8.39 -4.59 13.93
N ILE A 49 -7.59 -4.05 12.98
CA ILE A 49 -6.37 -3.31 13.30
C ILE A 49 -6.22 -2.04 12.46
N LEU A 50 -5.95 -0.92 13.14
CA LEU A 50 -5.77 0.38 12.49
C LEU A 50 -4.32 0.64 12.03
N ASN A 51 -3.34 0.01 12.69
CA ASN A 51 -1.92 0.12 12.36
C ASN A 51 -1.33 -1.28 12.11
N PRO A 52 -1.68 -1.93 10.99
CA PRO A 52 -1.22 -3.28 10.69
C PRO A 52 0.31 -3.33 10.52
N VAL A 53 0.91 -4.37 11.08
CA VAL A 53 2.27 -4.79 10.72
C VAL A 53 2.15 -6.12 10.00
N TRP A 54 2.39 -6.10 8.69
CA TRP A 54 2.31 -7.30 7.84
C TRP A 54 3.58 -8.14 7.92
N ALA A 55 3.43 -9.43 7.64
CA ALA A 55 4.54 -10.36 7.58
C ALA A 55 5.52 -9.96 6.46
N PRO A 56 6.83 -10.19 6.64
CA PRO A 56 7.79 -10.00 5.57
C PRO A 56 7.51 -11.01 4.45
N PHE A 57 7.62 -10.56 3.21
CA PHE A 57 7.52 -11.42 2.02
C PHE A 57 8.80 -11.32 1.18
N ARG A 58 8.93 -12.25 0.23
CA ARG A 58 9.99 -12.26 -0.77
C ARG A 58 9.34 -12.38 -2.16
N ILE A 59 9.88 -11.66 -3.12
CA ILE A 59 9.48 -11.69 -4.52
C ILE A 59 10.71 -11.48 -5.39
N ASP A 60 10.78 -12.17 -6.51
CA ASP A 60 11.86 -11.99 -7.47
C ASP A 60 11.77 -10.61 -8.14
N LEU A 61 12.93 -9.98 -8.38
CA LEU A 61 12.98 -8.67 -9.02
C LEU A 61 12.46 -8.71 -10.46
N GLU A 62 12.61 -9.84 -11.14
CA GLU A 62 12.03 -10.08 -12.45
C GLU A 62 10.50 -9.98 -12.38
N ASP A 63 9.89 -10.64 -11.41
CA ASP A 63 8.44 -10.62 -11.23
C ASP A 63 7.92 -9.27 -10.75
N LEU A 64 8.64 -8.59 -9.86
CA LEU A 64 8.22 -7.33 -9.28
C LEU A 64 8.36 -6.15 -10.26
N CYS A 65 9.50 -6.06 -10.93
CA CYS A 65 9.89 -4.87 -11.67
C CYS A 65 10.78 -5.17 -12.90
N ASN A 66 10.72 -6.39 -13.46
CA ASN A 66 11.54 -6.82 -14.60
C ASN A 66 13.04 -6.53 -14.42
N CYS A 67 13.55 -6.66 -13.19
CA CYS A 67 14.92 -6.30 -12.80
C CYS A 67 15.29 -4.82 -12.95
N ASP A 68 14.35 -3.93 -13.28
CA ASP A 68 14.54 -2.48 -13.26
C ASP A 68 13.98 -1.86 -11.97
N LEU A 69 14.89 -1.47 -11.07
CA LEU A 69 14.56 -0.89 -9.77
C LEU A 69 13.86 0.48 -9.86
N ASN A 70 13.87 1.13 -11.02
CA ASN A 70 13.17 2.39 -11.29
C ASN A 70 11.82 2.18 -12.00
N GLN A 71 11.50 0.95 -12.40
CA GLN A 71 10.18 0.66 -12.94
C GLN A 71 9.11 0.94 -11.89
N ILE A 72 8.05 1.64 -12.31
CA ILE A 72 6.94 2.02 -11.43
C ILE A 72 6.15 0.77 -11.05
N VAL A 73 5.95 0.60 -9.75
CA VAL A 73 5.05 -0.37 -9.14
C VAL A 73 3.95 0.39 -8.41
N LYS A 74 2.76 -0.21 -8.31
CA LYS A 74 1.63 0.37 -7.60
C LYS A 74 1.37 -0.43 -6.34
N ILE A 75 1.28 0.24 -5.20
CA ILE A 75 0.85 -0.35 -3.94
C ILE A 75 -0.58 0.15 -3.67
N SER A 76 -1.52 -0.78 -3.57
CA SER A 76 -2.93 -0.51 -3.30
C SER A 76 -3.30 -1.06 -1.93
N LEU A 77 -3.99 -0.26 -1.13
CA LEU A 77 -4.49 -0.62 0.20
C LEU A 77 -5.99 -0.90 0.11
N PHE A 78 -6.42 -1.99 0.73
CA PHE A 78 -7.79 -2.47 0.72
C PHE A 78 -8.25 -2.83 2.13
N ASP A 79 -9.57 -2.73 2.34
CA ASP A 79 -10.26 -3.29 3.49
C ASP A 79 -10.90 -4.64 3.09
N TRP A 80 -10.60 -5.69 3.85
CA TRP A 80 -11.10 -7.03 3.57
C TRP A 80 -12.60 -7.13 3.87
N GLU A 81 -13.33 -7.81 2.98
CA GLU A 81 -14.78 -8.04 3.06
C GLU A 81 -15.02 -9.51 2.71
N ASN A 82 -15.79 -10.23 3.52
CA ASN A 82 -15.89 -11.70 3.43
C ASN A 82 -16.64 -12.22 2.18
N ASP A 83 -17.56 -11.43 1.62
CA ASP A 83 -18.53 -11.90 0.61
C ASP A 83 -18.67 -10.95 -0.61
N ILE A 84 -17.79 -9.95 -0.75
CA ILE A 84 -17.90 -8.85 -1.74
C ILE A 84 -16.52 -8.56 -2.39
N ILE A 85 -16.49 -7.66 -3.37
CA ILE A 85 -15.28 -6.94 -3.82
C ILE A 85 -14.72 -6.14 -2.63
N HIS A 86 -13.44 -6.33 -2.34
CA HIS A 86 -12.74 -5.60 -1.28
C HIS A 86 -12.81 -4.08 -1.48
N CYS A 87 -13.00 -3.34 -0.40
CA CYS A 87 -13.16 -1.88 -0.48
C CYS A 87 -11.78 -1.23 -0.69
N PRO A 88 -11.54 -0.53 -1.81
CA PRO A 88 -10.29 0.20 -2.01
C PRO A 88 -10.22 1.39 -1.04
N VAL A 89 -9.12 1.48 -0.29
CA VAL A 89 -8.86 2.58 0.65
C VAL A 89 -8.04 3.66 -0.05
N GLY A 90 -6.98 3.26 -0.74
CA GLY A 90 -6.08 4.18 -1.42
C GLY A 90 -4.97 3.47 -2.17
N SER A 91 -4.15 4.23 -2.90
CA SER A 91 -2.95 3.68 -3.54
C SER A 91 -1.82 4.69 -3.65
N VAL A 92 -0.64 4.19 -3.99
CA VAL A 92 0.54 4.98 -4.32
C VAL A 92 1.32 4.29 -5.43
N GLU A 93 1.82 5.09 -6.36
CA GLU A 93 2.81 4.66 -7.33
C GLU A 93 4.21 4.97 -6.80
N THR A 94 5.09 3.99 -6.83
CA THR A 94 6.44 4.07 -6.25
C THR A 94 7.40 3.19 -7.05
N THR A 95 8.65 3.08 -6.60
CA THR A 95 9.67 2.21 -7.20
C THR A 95 10.37 1.42 -6.11
N VAL A 96 11.07 0.33 -6.48
CA VAL A 96 11.88 -0.44 -5.52
C VAL A 96 12.97 0.44 -4.92
N ASN A 97 13.59 1.31 -5.73
CA ASN A 97 14.55 2.31 -5.25
C ASN A 97 13.96 3.26 -4.20
N ASN A 98 12.72 3.71 -4.39
CA ASN A 98 12.07 4.58 -3.41
C ASN A 98 11.74 3.82 -2.12
N LEU A 99 11.21 2.59 -2.23
CA LEU A 99 10.94 1.73 -1.06
C LEU A 99 12.20 1.50 -0.21
N MET A 100 13.34 1.26 -0.85
CA MET A 100 14.62 1.09 -0.15
C MET A 100 15.09 2.36 0.56
N LYS A 101 14.84 3.53 -0.01
CA LYS A 101 15.19 4.83 0.58
C LYS A 101 14.24 5.25 1.70
N SER A 102 12.98 4.81 1.63
CA SER A 102 11.92 5.10 2.61
C SER A 102 12.00 4.24 3.89
N LYS A 103 13.08 3.46 4.07
CA LYS A 103 13.28 2.65 5.26
C LYS A 103 13.26 3.52 6.52
N CYS A 104 12.39 3.18 7.47
CA CYS A 104 12.30 3.89 8.73
C CYS A 104 13.54 3.64 9.60
N ASN A 105 13.92 4.63 10.40
CA ASN A 105 15.05 4.51 11.32
C ASN A 105 14.60 4.32 12.77
N ARG A 106 13.38 4.74 13.11
CA ARG A 106 12.87 4.74 14.49
C ARG A 106 11.72 3.75 14.74
N GLY A 107 11.52 2.79 13.83
CA GLY A 107 10.49 1.75 13.93
C GLY A 107 9.16 2.12 13.27
N ASN A 108 8.11 1.36 13.58
CA ASN A 108 6.83 1.39 12.86
C ASN A 108 5.97 2.66 13.04
N ALA A 109 6.32 3.54 13.98
CA ALA A 109 5.64 4.82 14.17
C ALA A 109 6.35 6.00 13.47
N ASP A 110 7.52 5.74 12.87
CA ASP A 110 8.32 6.76 12.19
C ASP A 110 7.69 7.12 10.85
N LYS A 111 7.06 8.30 10.81
CA LYS A 111 6.39 8.82 9.62
C LYS A 111 7.30 9.70 8.75
N GLU A 112 8.54 9.97 9.18
CA GLU A 112 9.44 10.92 8.51
C GLU A 112 9.83 10.43 7.10
N SER A 113 10.08 9.13 6.95
CA SER A 113 10.37 8.48 5.67
C SER A 113 9.19 7.73 5.06
N ALA A 114 8.01 7.82 5.69
CA ALA A 114 6.85 7.03 5.31
C ALA A 114 6.27 7.50 3.97
N ILE A 115 5.84 6.53 3.16
CA ILE A 115 5.22 6.80 1.86
C ILE A 115 3.74 7.10 2.08
N GLN A 116 3.28 8.23 1.59
CA GLN A 116 1.87 8.62 1.68
C GLN A 116 1.04 7.81 0.68
N ILE A 117 -0.02 7.17 1.18
CA ILE A 117 -1.05 6.52 0.37
C ILE A 117 -2.19 7.51 0.23
N ARG A 118 -2.57 7.78 -1.02
CA ARG A 118 -3.63 8.73 -1.35
C ARG A 118 -4.93 8.02 -1.69
N LYS A 119 -6.04 8.68 -1.44
CA LYS A 119 -7.36 8.21 -1.86
C LYS A 119 -7.39 8.06 -3.39
N ILE A 120 -8.09 7.03 -3.85
CA ILE A 120 -8.39 6.85 -5.27
C ILE A 120 -9.76 7.47 -5.46
N ASP A 121 -9.80 8.71 -5.95
CA ASP A 121 -11.06 9.35 -6.35
C ASP A 121 -11.24 9.16 -7.86
N ASP A 122 -12.47 8.80 -8.28
CA ASP A 122 -12.86 8.72 -9.69
C ASP A 122 -13.08 10.12 -10.32
N ASP A 123 -13.04 11.17 -9.50
CA ASP A 123 -13.28 12.56 -9.91
C ASP A 123 -12.02 13.41 -9.73
N ASP A 124 -11.58 14.05 -10.81
CA ASP A 124 -10.32 14.80 -10.99
C ASP A 124 -10.24 16.10 -10.14
N SER A 125 -11.21 16.31 -9.24
CA SER A 125 -11.44 17.59 -8.55
C SER A 125 -11.21 17.57 -7.04
N THR A 126 -10.92 16.40 -6.45
CA THR A 126 -10.74 16.30 -4.99
C THR A 126 -9.26 16.43 -4.62
N GLU A 127 -8.95 17.30 -3.65
CA GLU A 127 -7.61 17.47 -3.08
C GLU A 127 -6.97 16.11 -2.75
N GLU A 128 -5.68 15.93 -3.06
CA GLU A 128 -4.92 14.68 -2.81
C GLU A 128 -4.97 14.28 -1.32
N LEU A 129 -6.02 13.58 -0.92
CA LEU A 129 -6.26 13.25 0.48
C LEU A 129 -5.40 12.05 0.85
N THR A 130 -4.44 12.27 1.75
CA THR A 130 -3.65 11.18 2.34
C THR A 130 -4.53 10.37 3.26
N VAL A 131 -4.76 9.10 2.92
CA VAL A 131 -5.60 8.17 3.69
C VAL A 131 -4.77 7.27 4.60
N ALA A 132 -3.50 7.02 4.27
CA ALA A 132 -2.62 6.19 5.09
C ALA A 132 -1.13 6.52 4.87
N PHE A 133 -0.28 5.99 5.75
CA PHE A 133 1.18 6.05 5.64
C PHE A 133 1.75 4.63 5.62
N LEU A 134 2.53 4.31 4.59
CA LEU A 134 3.27 3.06 4.47
C LEU A 134 4.68 3.25 5.05
N VAL A 135 4.98 2.53 6.13
CA VAL A 135 6.29 2.55 6.80
C VAL A 135 7.09 1.30 6.39
N VAL A 136 8.23 1.51 5.73
CA VAL A 136 9.11 0.41 5.33
C VAL A 136 10.04 0.05 6.49
N LEU A 137 9.77 -1.06 7.18
CA LEU A 137 10.59 -1.50 8.32
C LEU A 137 11.93 -2.11 7.87
N LYS A 138 11.91 -2.83 6.74
CA LYS A 138 13.07 -3.55 6.21
C LYS A 138 12.91 -3.74 4.70
N SER A 139 14.02 -3.60 3.98
CA SER A 139 14.11 -3.79 2.54
C SER A 139 15.55 -4.17 2.21
N ASP A 140 15.81 -5.46 1.98
CA ASP A 140 17.15 -5.96 1.68
C ASP A 140 17.06 -6.93 0.50
N PHE A 141 18.08 -6.94 -0.35
CA PHE A 141 18.25 -7.99 -1.35
C PHE A 141 18.73 -9.27 -0.64
N VAL A 142 18.11 -10.38 -0.97
CA VAL A 142 18.49 -11.70 -0.44
C VAL A 142 19.06 -12.47 -1.63
N ASN A 143 20.28 -12.99 -1.48
CA ASN A 143 20.90 -13.92 -2.42
C ASN A 143 20.39 -15.34 -2.22
#